data_AF-A0A8H5PSA7-F1
#
_entry.id   AF-A0A8H5PSA7-F1
#
_cell.length_a   1.000
_cell.length_b   1.000
_cell.length_c   1.000
_cell.angle_alpha   90.00
_cell.angle_beta   90.00
_cell.angle_gamma   90.00
#
_symmetry.space_group_name_H-M   'P 1'
#
loop_
_entity.id
_entity.type
_entity.pdbx_description
1 polymer ?
#
loop_
_entity_poly.entity_id
_entity_poly.type
_entity_poly.pdbx_seq_one_letter_code
_entity_poly.pdbx_strand_id
1 'polypeptide(L)'
;MESSPPETSRMLHPQVSGASSADIDPSIPIRGPEHISDEEGPWAQKTILTFDGGGVRGYASLLLLKRIMTRIRELERKHDDPAYKSSYYPWMGTREQNANEDNPESERVDEYLPCHYFDYVAGTSTGGLSSIMLGRLRMSVDEALDTYKAFGNAVFVFQEVVYQTLRRDSLRRDSPERVCFPSEAETEPLKYREDRTRTIAISWAINKEGGVSKEFVWRSYDNDFSPKAHDSNIWNPSNAGPAHTAAIWEVARATTAAPRYFESIKIIGRKFLDGGMVANNPSLIAIREIHNLHGLVPALFVSIGTGLKVSADTQKNGAPKEANGEIKSLRRAATRDDVRRKQFLKKYIEIGKEWKNWMVDCEGMNGTNGWRGHCRAIQFTEHLYRLNVEGNLHSIPLDDWRPSNTGEETLKFIEDQTKQYLAGPRVSEYITLIAKKAVEVRRQRAATEQWERFAVEVVYRCPDCDNKNYDTRAKLREHLQKGTEHRRNRMADGRELEEKLNASRTIKPDRPVETGR
;
A
#
# COMPACT_ATOMS: atom_id res chain seq x y z
N MET A 1 -15.51 19.49 -79.89
CA MET A 1 -16.42 18.38 -79.59
C MET A 1 -16.21 17.36 -80.68
N GLU A 2 -15.73 16.14 -80.50
CA GLU A 2 -15.24 15.33 -79.38
C GLU A 2 -14.28 14.32 -80.05
N SER A 3 -13.17 13.97 -79.42
CA SER A 3 -12.24 12.96 -79.94
C SER A 3 -11.73 12.09 -78.79
N SER A 4 -11.98 10.80 -78.89
CA SER A 4 -11.51 9.69 -78.03
C SER A 4 -9.97 9.50 -78.08
N PRO A 5 -9.38 8.48 -77.41
CA PRO A 5 -9.14 8.23 -75.96
C PRO A 5 -7.59 8.13 -75.69
N PRO A 6 -7.01 7.65 -74.54
CA PRO A 6 -6.99 6.22 -74.15
C PRO A 6 -6.90 5.90 -72.63
N GLU A 7 -6.91 4.60 -72.34
CA GLU A 7 -6.74 3.91 -71.04
C GLU A 7 -5.49 4.33 -70.24
N THR A 8 -5.56 4.28 -68.91
CA THR A 8 -4.45 3.77 -68.06
C THR A 8 -4.92 3.32 -66.67
N SER A 9 -4.43 2.13 -66.32
CA SER A 9 -4.41 1.42 -65.04
C SER A 9 -4.17 2.26 -63.78
N ARG A 10 -4.91 1.98 -62.68
CA ARG A 10 -4.34 1.47 -61.40
C ARG A 10 -5.36 1.42 -60.25
N MET A 11 -5.47 0.22 -59.68
CA MET A 11 -5.53 -0.12 -58.24
C MET A 11 -6.64 0.46 -57.33
N LEU A 12 -7.56 -0.45 -56.98
CA LEU A 12 -8.19 -0.68 -55.67
C LEU A 12 -7.88 0.34 -54.55
N HIS A 13 -8.90 1.12 -54.18
CA HIS A 13 -9.06 1.64 -52.82
C HIS A 13 -10.10 0.78 -52.08
N PRO A 14 -9.79 0.18 -50.91
CA PRO A 14 -10.78 -0.44 -50.07
C PRO A 14 -11.64 0.63 -49.40
N GLN A 15 -12.94 0.42 -49.44
CA GLN A 15 -13.90 1.14 -48.62
C GLN A 15 -13.66 0.87 -47.14
N VAL A 16 -13.70 1.95 -46.37
CA VAL A 16 -13.80 1.96 -44.91
C VAL A 16 -15.02 1.14 -44.50
N SER A 17 -14.79 0.03 -43.80
CA SER A 17 -15.82 -0.75 -43.14
C SER A 17 -15.36 -1.13 -41.74
N GLY A 18 -16.25 -0.93 -40.77
CA GLY A 18 -16.26 -1.60 -39.47
C GLY A 18 -15.09 -1.29 -38.53
N ALA A 19 -15.26 -0.30 -37.66
CA ALA A 19 -14.63 -0.36 -36.35
C ALA A 19 -15.22 -1.58 -35.61
N SER A 20 -14.58 -2.74 -35.74
CA SER A 20 -14.97 -3.96 -35.02
C SER A 20 -14.53 -3.84 -33.57
N SER A 21 -15.47 -4.17 -32.68
CA SER A 21 -15.27 -4.76 -31.35
C SER A 21 -13.90 -4.54 -30.70
N ALA A 22 -13.87 -3.73 -29.64
CA ALA A 22 -12.86 -3.88 -28.62
C ALA A 22 -12.75 -5.37 -28.26
N ASP A 23 -11.56 -5.94 -28.39
CA ASP A 23 -11.26 -7.34 -28.14
C ASP A 23 -11.79 -7.73 -26.75
N ILE A 24 -12.91 -8.45 -26.75
CA ILE A 24 -13.47 -9.08 -25.55
C ILE A 24 -12.55 -10.25 -25.24
N ASP A 25 -11.74 -10.14 -24.20
CA ASP A 25 -10.92 -11.26 -23.73
C ASP A 25 -11.82 -12.31 -23.03
N PRO A 26 -12.05 -13.50 -23.63
CA PRO A 26 -12.98 -14.52 -23.13
C PRO A 26 -12.41 -15.34 -21.96
N SER A 27 -11.28 -14.92 -21.38
CA SER A 27 -10.38 -15.78 -20.62
C SER A 27 -10.53 -15.78 -19.10
N ILE A 28 -11.47 -15.01 -18.54
CA ILE A 28 -11.84 -15.06 -17.12
C ILE A 28 -13.16 -15.87 -16.98
N PRO A 29 -13.09 -17.21 -16.93
CA PRO A 29 -14.26 -18.02 -16.65
C PRO A 29 -14.69 -17.79 -15.19
N ILE A 30 -15.89 -17.26 -15.00
CA ILE A 30 -16.52 -17.23 -13.68
C ILE A 30 -16.90 -18.67 -13.35
N ARG A 31 -16.26 -19.22 -12.30
CA ARG A 31 -16.51 -20.58 -11.83
C ARG A 31 -16.94 -20.52 -10.36
N GLY A 32 -18.09 -19.94 -10.07
CA GLY A 32 -18.56 -19.92 -8.69
C GLY A 32 -19.95 -19.32 -8.48
N PRO A 33 -20.62 -19.68 -7.36
CA PRO A 33 -21.95 -19.22 -7.02
C PRO A 33 -22.00 -17.70 -6.75
N GLU A 34 -23.24 -17.17 -6.79
CA GLU A 34 -23.56 -15.77 -6.54
C GLU A 34 -22.97 -15.28 -5.22
N HIS A 35 -22.38 -14.07 -5.25
CA HIS A 35 -22.04 -13.22 -4.12
C HIS A 35 -21.93 -13.94 -2.77
N ILE A 36 -20.79 -14.57 -2.50
CA ILE A 36 -20.53 -15.08 -1.14
C ILE A 36 -20.37 -13.85 -0.23
N SER A 37 -21.20 -13.74 0.81
CA SER A 37 -21.21 -12.60 1.73
C SER A 37 -19.83 -12.35 2.34
N ASP A 38 -19.52 -11.12 2.75
CA ASP A 38 -18.32 -10.81 3.55
C ASP A 38 -18.29 -11.53 4.92
N GLU A 39 -19.34 -12.28 5.25
CA GLU A 39 -19.52 -13.03 6.48
C GLU A 39 -19.17 -14.52 6.34
N GLU A 40 -19.22 -15.09 5.13
CA GLU A 40 -18.91 -16.50 4.86
C GLU A 40 -18.01 -16.70 3.62
N GLY A 41 -17.32 -17.85 3.53
CA GLY A 41 -16.46 -18.22 2.39
C GLY A 41 -15.17 -17.38 2.19
N PRO A 42 -14.61 -17.33 0.96
CA PRO A 42 -13.20 -16.97 0.74
C PRO A 42 -12.89 -15.48 0.93
N TRP A 43 -13.92 -14.63 1.00
CA TRP A 43 -13.78 -13.19 1.26
C TRP A 43 -13.90 -12.85 2.75
N ALA A 44 -14.47 -13.73 3.58
CA ALA A 44 -14.71 -13.46 5.00
C ALA A 44 -13.41 -13.30 5.80
N GLN A 45 -12.44 -14.20 5.59
CA GLN A 45 -11.14 -14.11 6.23
C GLN A 45 -10.21 -13.18 5.45
N LYS A 46 -9.78 -12.10 6.12
CA LYS A 46 -8.94 -11.08 5.48
C LYS A 46 -7.45 -11.45 5.50
N THR A 47 -6.69 -10.98 4.53
CA THR A 47 -5.22 -11.11 4.45
C THR A 47 -4.55 -9.76 4.66
N ILE A 48 -3.49 -9.72 5.47
CA ILE A 48 -2.91 -8.48 5.99
C ILE A 48 -1.42 -8.43 5.67
N LEU A 49 -0.98 -7.30 5.14
CA LEU A 49 0.43 -6.95 4.95
C LEU A 49 0.74 -5.63 5.66
N THR A 50 1.74 -5.62 6.53
CA THR A 50 2.19 -4.39 7.20
C THR A 50 3.67 -4.11 6.98
N PHE A 51 4.03 -2.84 6.82
CA PHE A 51 5.39 -2.35 6.69
C PHE A 51 5.77 -1.39 7.81
N ASP A 52 6.89 -1.67 8.47
CA ASP A 52 7.46 -0.74 9.45
C ASP A 52 8.00 0.54 8.79
N GLY A 53 8.11 1.60 9.60
CA GLY A 53 8.89 2.78 9.24
C GLY A 53 10.40 2.56 9.42
N GLY A 54 11.20 3.13 8.52
CA GLY A 54 12.65 2.94 8.63
C GLY A 54 13.55 3.76 7.71
N GLY A 55 13.04 4.83 7.08
CA GLY A 55 13.83 5.64 6.14
C GLY A 55 14.32 4.77 4.97
N VAL A 56 15.54 5.00 4.48
CA VAL A 56 16.15 4.23 3.37
C VAL A 56 16.05 2.71 3.54
N ARG A 57 16.08 2.21 4.78
CA ARG A 57 15.98 0.77 5.09
C ARG A 57 14.66 0.13 4.65
N GLY A 58 13.62 0.92 4.38
CA GLY A 58 12.36 0.44 3.79
C GLY A 58 12.54 -0.28 2.45
N TYR A 59 13.64 0.00 1.74
CA TYR A 59 14.03 -0.76 0.54
C TYR A 59 14.21 -2.26 0.83
N ALA A 60 14.74 -2.63 2.01
CA ALA A 60 14.86 -4.03 2.44
C ALA A 60 13.49 -4.70 2.55
N SER A 61 12.48 -3.98 3.05
CA SER A 61 11.12 -4.51 3.20
C SER A 61 10.47 -4.81 1.86
N LEU A 62 10.71 -3.98 0.84
CA LEU A 62 10.27 -4.24 -0.53
C LEU A 62 11.03 -5.42 -1.15
N LEU A 63 12.33 -5.61 -0.87
CA LEU A 63 13.08 -6.80 -1.31
C LEU A 63 12.54 -8.09 -0.68
N LEU A 64 12.18 -8.06 0.61
CA LEU A 64 11.53 -9.20 1.28
C LEU A 64 10.18 -9.52 0.62
N LEU A 65 9.36 -8.50 0.35
CA LEU A 65 8.12 -8.69 -0.39
C LEU A 65 8.39 -9.22 -1.80
N LYS A 66 9.42 -8.73 -2.50
CA LYS A 66 9.80 -9.23 -3.84
C LYS A 66 10.06 -10.72 -3.80
N ARG A 67 10.77 -11.22 -2.79
CA ARG A 67 11.00 -12.66 -2.64
C ARG A 67 9.70 -13.44 -2.38
N ILE A 68 8.75 -12.90 -1.61
CA ILE A 68 7.41 -13.49 -1.44
C ILE A 68 6.68 -13.55 -2.78
N MET A 69 6.66 -12.44 -3.54
CA MET A 69 5.99 -12.36 -4.84
C MET A 69 6.64 -13.25 -5.89
N THR A 70 7.98 -13.42 -5.87
CA THR A 70 8.68 -14.42 -6.68
C THR A 70 8.20 -15.83 -6.35
N ARG A 71 8.05 -16.15 -5.06
CA ARG A 71 7.57 -17.47 -4.64
C ARG A 71 6.11 -17.69 -5.02
N ILE A 72 5.27 -16.67 -4.93
CA ILE A 72 3.89 -16.69 -5.44
C ILE A 72 3.89 -16.97 -6.95
N ARG A 73 4.69 -16.25 -7.73
CA ARG A 73 4.85 -16.49 -9.18
C ARG A 73 5.20 -17.94 -9.48
N GLU A 74 6.18 -18.49 -8.78
CA GLU A 74 6.58 -19.90 -8.96
C GLU A 74 5.44 -20.88 -8.69
N LEU A 75 4.61 -20.62 -7.68
CA LEU A 75 3.46 -21.47 -7.33
C LEU A 75 2.33 -21.32 -8.34
N GLU A 76 2.01 -20.09 -8.76
CA GLU A 76 0.95 -19.81 -9.72
C GLU A 76 1.26 -20.42 -11.10
N ARG A 77 2.53 -20.40 -11.53
CA ARG A 77 2.99 -21.01 -12.79
C ARG A 77 3.02 -22.53 -12.78
N LYS A 78 3.16 -23.15 -11.60
CA LYS A 78 3.23 -24.62 -11.45
C LYS A 78 1.87 -25.30 -11.35
N HIS A 79 0.81 -24.53 -11.23
CA HIS A 79 -0.53 -25.09 -11.12
C HIS A 79 -1.06 -25.53 -12.50
N ASP A 80 -1.86 -26.60 -12.53
CA ASP A 80 -2.44 -27.18 -13.75
C ASP A 80 -3.32 -26.21 -14.57
N ASP A 81 -3.80 -25.15 -13.91
CA ASP A 81 -4.53 -24.03 -14.48
C ASP A 81 -3.81 -22.77 -13.99
N PRO A 82 -2.79 -22.28 -14.73
CA PRO A 82 -1.99 -21.14 -14.32
C PRO A 82 -2.90 -19.94 -14.10
N ALA A 83 -2.79 -19.31 -12.93
CA ALA A 83 -3.62 -18.14 -12.66
C ALA A 83 -3.30 -17.04 -13.67
N TYR A 84 -4.35 -16.40 -14.19
CA TYR A 84 -4.21 -15.29 -15.13
C TYR A 84 -3.21 -14.26 -14.60
N LYS A 85 -2.33 -13.78 -15.50
CA LYS A 85 -1.42 -12.68 -15.19
C LYS A 85 -2.27 -11.51 -14.69
N SER A 86 -1.95 -11.04 -13.49
CA SER A 86 -2.68 -9.97 -12.81
C SER A 86 -2.32 -8.57 -13.33
N SER A 87 -1.49 -8.49 -14.37
CA SER A 87 -0.95 -7.26 -14.93
C SER A 87 -1.96 -6.46 -15.76
N TYR A 88 -3.27 -6.61 -15.58
CA TYR A 88 -4.27 -5.77 -16.27
C TYR A 88 -4.33 -4.34 -15.69
N TYR A 89 -3.23 -3.80 -15.16
CA TYR A 89 -3.03 -2.39 -14.82
C TYR A 89 -1.52 -2.18 -14.63
N PRO A 90 -0.70 -2.25 -15.70
CA PRO A 90 0.68 -1.82 -15.59
C PRO A 90 0.67 -0.31 -15.37
N TRP A 91 1.37 0.17 -14.35
CA TRP A 91 1.60 1.61 -14.24
C TRP A 91 2.37 2.06 -15.49
N MET A 92 1.80 2.97 -16.28
CA MET A 92 2.48 3.53 -17.46
C MET A 92 3.43 4.65 -17.05
N GLY A 93 4.53 4.29 -16.37
CA GLY A 93 5.77 5.05 -16.54
C GLY A 93 6.28 4.91 -17.97
N THR A 94 7.32 5.67 -18.33
CA THR A 94 7.95 5.62 -19.67
C THR A 94 8.34 4.19 -20.05
N ARG A 95 7.43 3.49 -20.72
CA ARG A 95 7.48 2.07 -21.08
C ARG A 95 8.48 1.80 -22.21
N GLU A 96 9.10 2.85 -22.74
CA GLU A 96 10.06 2.81 -23.84
C GLU A 96 11.39 2.12 -23.49
N GLN A 97 11.61 1.66 -22.25
CA GLN A 97 12.88 0.99 -21.88
C GLN A 97 12.77 -0.42 -21.29
N ASN A 98 11.58 -0.93 -20.91
CA ASN A 98 11.50 -2.20 -20.16
C ASN A 98 10.50 -3.24 -20.72
N ALA A 99 9.93 -3.02 -21.90
CA ALA A 99 9.04 -4.00 -22.54
C ALA A 99 9.84 -5.12 -23.24
N ASN A 100 10.41 -6.03 -22.47
CA ASN A 100 10.68 -7.40 -22.91
C ASN A 100 9.73 -8.32 -22.14
N GLU A 101 8.46 -8.33 -22.55
CA GLU A 101 7.38 -9.09 -21.89
C GLU A 101 7.59 -10.62 -21.93
N ASP A 102 8.54 -11.11 -22.72
CA ASP A 102 8.90 -12.53 -22.85
C ASP A 102 10.41 -12.78 -22.65
N ASN A 103 11.10 -12.02 -21.79
CA ASN A 103 12.44 -12.44 -21.35
C ASN A 103 12.31 -13.45 -20.18
N PRO A 104 12.51 -14.77 -20.40
CA PRO A 104 12.48 -15.76 -19.33
C PRO A 104 13.57 -15.56 -18.27
N GLU A 105 14.60 -14.74 -18.56
CA GLU A 105 15.66 -14.37 -17.62
C GLU A 105 15.30 -13.16 -16.73
N SER A 106 14.14 -12.53 -16.93
CA SER A 106 13.74 -11.37 -16.12
C SER A 106 13.46 -11.76 -14.67
N GLU A 107 14.24 -11.17 -13.76
CA GLU A 107 14.03 -11.29 -12.31
C GLU A 107 12.80 -10.51 -11.80
N ARG A 108 12.15 -9.70 -12.65
CA ARG A 108 10.96 -8.92 -12.29
C ARG A 108 9.72 -9.80 -12.16
N VAL A 109 8.82 -9.42 -11.27
CA VAL A 109 7.57 -10.13 -10.92
C VAL A 109 6.33 -9.26 -11.15
N ASP A 110 6.36 -8.43 -12.19
CA ASP A 110 5.28 -7.47 -12.50
C ASP A 110 3.92 -8.12 -12.82
N GLU A 111 3.91 -9.38 -13.23
CA GLU A 111 2.69 -10.13 -13.53
C GLU A 111 1.80 -10.39 -12.30
N TYR A 112 2.32 -10.28 -11.07
CA TYR A 112 1.57 -10.49 -9.84
C TYR A 112 1.62 -9.27 -8.91
N LEU A 113 0.48 -8.63 -8.72
CA LEU A 113 0.36 -7.43 -7.89
C LEU A 113 0.05 -7.79 -6.42
N PRO A 114 0.73 -7.20 -5.42
CA PRO A 114 0.46 -7.48 -4.01
C PRO A 114 -0.99 -7.22 -3.57
N CYS A 115 -1.66 -6.22 -4.16
CA CYS A 115 -3.06 -5.91 -3.90
C CYS A 115 -4.03 -7.08 -4.21
N HIS A 116 -3.62 -8.04 -5.05
CA HIS A 116 -4.41 -9.24 -5.34
C HIS A 116 -4.33 -10.33 -4.28
N TYR A 117 -3.34 -10.26 -3.39
CA TYR A 117 -3.08 -11.27 -2.36
C TYR A 117 -3.35 -10.76 -0.94
N PHE A 118 -3.35 -9.44 -0.77
CA PHE A 118 -3.53 -8.77 0.52
C PHE A 118 -4.76 -7.85 0.47
N ASP A 119 -5.73 -8.10 1.37
CA ASP A 119 -6.90 -7.22 1.55
C ASP A 119 -6.52 -5.89 2.19
N TYR A 120 -5.59 -5.94 3.13
CA TYR A 120 -5.12 -4.78 3.86
C TYR A 120 -3.62 -4.61 3.65
N VAL A 121 -3.22 -3.40 3.25
CA VAL A 121 -1.82 -3.00 3.24
C VAL A 121 -1.68 -1.78 4.14
N ALA A 122 -0.91 -1.93 5.21
CA ALA A 122 -0.73 -0.89 6.22
C ALA A 122 0.75 -0.51 6.37
N GLY A 123 1.02 0.75 6.69
CA GLY A 123 2.38 1.23 6.77
C GLY A 123 2.59 2.46 7.64
N THR A 124 3.79 2.58 8.18
CA THR A 124 4.24 3.78 8.90
C THR A 124 5.47 4.37 8.20
N SER A 125 5.58 5.70 8.10
CA SER A 125 6.73 6.37 7.47
C SER A 125 6.96 5.86 6.04
N THR A 126 8.18 5.44 5.71
CA THR A 126 8.49 4.82 4.43
C THR A 126 7.71 3.53 4.17
N GLY A 127 7.34 2.77 5.20
CA GLY A 127 6.37 1.68 5.07
C GLY A 127 4.97 2.17 4.69
N GLY A 128 4.59 3.38 5.12
CA GLY A 128 3.39 4.07 4.67
C GLY A 128 3.42 4.38 3.17
N LEU A 129 4.58 4.78 2.64
CA LEU A 129 4.79 4.91 1.19
C LEU A 129 4.60 3.57 0.48
N SER A 130 5.20 2.49 0.99
CA SER A 130 5.01 1.14 0.46
C SER A 130 3.55 0.73 0.46
N SER A 131 2.79 1.04 1.51
CA SER A 131 1.35 0.74 1.58
C SER A 131 0.54 1.47 0.51
N ILE A 132 0.88 2.73 0.24
CA ILE A 132 0.24 3.54 -0.79
C ILE A 132 0.58 3.00 -2.18
N MET A 133 1.85 2.77 -2.48
CA MET A 133 2.30 2.24 -3.77
C MET A 133 1.65 0.89 -4.09
N LEU A 134 1.74 -0.06 -3.16
CA LEU A 134 1.32 -1.45 -3.40
C LEU A 134 -0.18 -1.66 -3.28
N GLY A 135 -0.85 -0.91 -2.38
CA GLY A 135 -2.27 -1.02 -2.12
C GLY A 135 -3.10 -0.05 -2.95
N ARG A 136 -2.88 1.26 -2.75
CA ARG A 136 -3.74 2.31 -3.34
C ARG A 136 -3.41 2.62 -4.79
N LEU A 137 -2.13 2.63 -5.16
CA LEU A 137 -1.66 2.82 -6.54
C LEU A 137 -1.51 1.50 -7.30
N ARG A 138 -1.68 0.36 -6.60
CA ARG A 138 -1.67 -1.00 -7.16
C ARG A 138 -0.39 -1.34 -7.93
N MET A 139 0.74 -0.72 -7.58
CA MET A 139 2.04 -0.99 -8.19
C MET A 139 2.48 -2.43 -7.93
N SER A 140 3.21 -2.98 -8.90
CA SER A 140 4.02 -4.18 -8.67
C SER A 140 5.10 -3.89 -7.61
N VAL A 141 5.66 -4.96 -7.04
CA VAL A 141 6.76 -4.79 -6.09
C VAL A 141 8.03 -4.25 -6.77
N ASP A 142 8.26 -4.55 -8.04
CA ASP A 142 9.41 -4.01 -8.77
C ASP A 142 9.19 -2.54 -9.15
N GLU A 143 7.99 -2.15 -9.57
CA GLU A 143 7.62 -0.73 -9.77
C GLU A 143 7.78 0.07 -8.46
N ALA A 144 7.37 -0.52 -7.33
CA ALA A 144 7.57 0.10 -6.03
C ALA A 144 9.06 0.23 -5.66
N LEU A 145 9.90 -0.77 -6.00
CA LEU A 145 11.36 -0.70 -5.80
C LEU A 145 11.99 0.40 -6.66
N ASP A 146 11.59 0.50 -7.93
CA ASP A 146 12.08 1.54 -8.86
C ASP A 146 11.66 2.93 -8.38
N THR A 147 10.40 3.09 -7.98
CA THR A 147 9.86 4.33 -7.41
C THR A 147 10.60 4.70 -6.12
N TYR A 148 10.92 3.72 -5.27
CA TYR A 148 11.68 3.95 -4.04
C TYR A 148 13.10 4.46 -4.31
N LYS A 149 13.78 3.90 -5.33
CA LYS A 149 15.10 4.37 -5.78
C LYS A 149 15.03 5.79 -6.32
N ALA A 150 14.04 6.08 -7.18
CA ALA A 150 13.82 7.41 -7.72
C ALA A 150 13.53 8.44 -6.61
N PHE A 151 12.70 8.06 -5.63
CA PHE A 151 12.43 8.87 -4.45
C PHE A 151 13.70 9.13 -3.63
N GLY A 152 14.53 8.10 -3.40
CA GLY A 152 15.79 8.25 -2.67
C GLY A 152 16.74 9.25 -3.34
N ASN A 153 16.86 9.16 -4.67
CA ASN A 153 17.62 10.13 -5.47
C ASN A 153 17.03 11.54 -5.41
N ALA A 154 15.71 11.71 -5.36
CA ALA A 154 15.12 13.05 -5.26
C ALA A 154 15.28 13.66 -3.85
N VAL A 155 15.17 12.84 -2.81
CA VAL A 155 14.98 13.31 -1.43
C VAL A 155 16.27 13.31 -0.61
N PHE A 156 17.09 12.26 -0.70
CA PHE A 156 18.31 12.17 0.09
C PHE A 156 19.48 12.94 -0.54
N VAL A 157 19.55 13.04 -1.88
CA VAL A 157 20.45 13.99 -2.57
C VAL A 157 20.18 15.43 -2.09
N PHE A 158 18.89 15.80 -2.04
CA PHE A 158 18.48 17.14 -1.62
C PHE A 158 18.85 17.44 -0.17
N GLN A 159 18.68 16.46 0.74
CA GLN A 159 19.09 16.63 2.13
C GLN A 159 20.59 16.85 2.27
N GLU A 160 21.43 16.18 1.47
CA GLU A 160 22.89 16.38 1.53
C GLU A 160 23.31 17.76 0.98
N VAL A 161 22.72 18.20 -0.14
CA VAL A 161 22.97 19.54 -0.71
C VAL A 161 22.54 20.65 0.26
N VAL A 162 21.37 20.52 0.88
CA VAL A 162 20.88 21.48 1.88
C VAL A 162 21.75 21.45 3.13
N TYR A 163 22.16 20.28 3.61
CA TYR A 163 23.04 20.17 4.79
C TYR A 163 24.43 20.79 4.54
N GLN A 164 24.99 20.64 3.32
CA GLN A 164 26.24 21.28 2.94
C GLN A 164 26.09 22.80 2.75
N THR A 165 24.95 23.27 2.25
CA THR A 165 24.67 24.71 2.03
C THR A 165 24.35 25.45 3.33
N LEU A 166 23.67 24.80 4.29
CA LEU A 166 23.32 25.35 5.61
C LEU A 166 24.52 25.53 6.56
N ARG A 167 25.71 25.03 6.20
CA ARG A 167 26.97 25.43 6.85
C ARG A 167 27.45 26.83 6.44
N ARG A 168 26.85 27.45 5.43
CA ARG A 168 27.35 28.68 4.82
C ARG A 168 26.49 29.93 5.00
N ASP A 169 25.18 29.86 5.25
CA ASP A 169 24.42 31.04 5.67
C ASP A 169 23.00 30.74 6.19
N SER A 170 22.52 31.61 7.07
CA SER A 170 21.27 31.48 7.84
C SER A 170 20.04 32.03 7.12
N LEU A 171 19.70 31.55 5.91
CA LEU A 171 18.52 32.05 5.19
C LEU A 171 17.75 30.96 4.43
N ARG A 172 16.42 30.98 4.66
CA ARG A 172 15.28 30.38 3.93
C ARG A 172 15.27 28.87 3.69
N ARG A 173 14.30 28.23 4.36
CA ARG A 173 13.84 26.86 4.12
C ARG A 173 12.71 26.90 3.08
N ASP A 174 13.05 26.64 1.83
CA ASP A 174 12.10 26.03 0.91
C ASP A 174 12.43 24.54 0.90
N SER A 175 11.69 23.77 1.72
CA SER A 175 11.71 22.32 1.61
C SER A 175 11.14 21.93 0.24
N PRO A 176 11.54 20.81 -0.39
CA PRO A 176 10.86 20.36 -1.59
C PRO A 176 9.43 20.04 -1.15
N GLU A 177 8.51 20.88 -1.61
CA GLU A 177 7.09 20.84 -1.25
C GLU A 177 6.43 19.56 -1.77
N ARG A 178 7.07 18.83 -2.67
CA ARG A 178 6.49 17.66 -3.33
C ARG A 178 7.41 16.45 -3.19
N VAL A 179 6.89 15.43 -2.51
CA VAL A 179 7.37 14.07 -2.73
C VAL A 179 7.01 13.74 -4.17
N CYS A 180 7.98 13.33 -4.99
CA CYS A 180 7.77 12.99 -6.38
C CYS A 180 7.00 11.65 -6.46
N PHE A 181 5.68 11.71 -6.28
CA PHE A 181 4.78 10.66 -6.71
C PHE A 181 4.41 10.90 -8.19
N PRO A 182 3.91 9.89 -8.92
CA PRO A 182 3.33 10.10 -10.24
C PRO A 182 2.28 11.24 -10.21
N SER A 183 2.07 11.92 -11.34
CA SER A 183 1.14 13.06 -11.48
C SER A 183 -0.26 12.78 -10.93
N GLU A 184 -0.70 11.53 -10.94
CA GLU A 184 -1.98 11.04 -10.41
C GLU A 184 -2.10 11.19 -8.88
N ALA A 185 -1.02 10.89 -8.14
CA ALA A 185 -1.01 10.99 -6.69
C ALA A 185 -0.99 12.44 -6.18
N GLU A 186 -0.71 13.41 -7.06
CA GLU A 186 -0.77 14.84 -6.74
C GLU A 186 -2.22 15.33 -6.56
N THR A 187 -3.20 14.67 -7.19
CA THR A 187 -4.60 15.14 -7.21
C THR A 187 -5.62 14.09 -6.76
N GLU A 188 -5.30 12.80 -6.82
CA GLU A 188 -6.24 11.76 -6.39
C GLU A 188 -6.39 11.70 -4.87
N PRO A 189 -7.63 11.52 -4.36
CA PRO A 189 -7.88 11.29 -2.95
C PRO A 189 -7.43 9.89 -2.52
N LEU A 190 -7.05 9.74 -1.25
CA LEU A 190 -6.77 8.43 -0.66
C LEU A 190 -8.00 7.52 -0.70
N LYS A 191 -9.20 8.07 -0.47
CA LYS A 191 -10.48 7.35 -0.60
C LYS A 191 -10.52 6.63 -1.94
N TYR A 192 -10.85 5.34 -1.88
CA TYR A 192 -11.03 4.51 -3.05
C TYR A 192 -12.32 3.69 -2.92
N ARG A 193 -12.62 2.87 -3.94
CA ARG A 193 -13.79 1.99 -3.90
C ARG A 193 -13.64 0.96 -2.76
N GLU A 194 -14.72 0.69 -2.03
CA GLU A 194 -14.67 -0.11 -0.79
C GLU A 194 -14.33 -1.59 -0.97
N ASP A 195 -14.60 -2.11 -2.16
CA ASP A 195 -14.40 -3.50 -2.60
C ASP A 195 -13.00 -3.72 -3.20
N ARG A 196 -12.02 -2.90 -2.80
CA ARG A 196 -10.62 -2.98 -3.23
C ARG A 196 -9.72 -3.20 -2.03
N THR A 197 -8.45 -3.45 -2.30
CA THR A 197 -7.41 -3.44 -1.27
C THR A 197 -7.48 -2.16 -0.45
N ARG A 198 -7.56 -2.34 0.86
CA ARG A 198 -7.70 -1.30 1.86
C ARG A 198 -6.32 -0.84 2.31
N THR A 199 -6.04 0.44 2.10
CA THR A 199 -4.74 1.04 2.41
C THR A 199 -4.81 1.83 3.70
N ILE A 200 -3.81 1.62 4.56
CA ILE A 200 -3.66 2.31 5.84
C ILE A 200 -2.28 2.96 5.93
N ALA A 201 -2.23 4.25 6.27
CA ALA A 201 -0.99 4.95 6.61
C ALA A 201 -1.08 5.59 8.00
N ILE A 202 -0.01 5.52 8.78
CA ILE A 202 0.00 6.03 10.16
C ILE A 202 0.74 7.36 10.24
N SER A 203 0.13 8.36 10.87
CA SER A 203 0.78 9.63 11.22
C SER A 203 0.61 9.93 12.70
N TRP A 204 1.46 10.81 13.24
CA TRP A 204 1.23 11.41 14.53
C TRP A 204 0.47 12.73 14.38
N ALA A 205 -0.75 12.80 14.91
CA ALA A 205 -1.55 14.02 14.93
C ALA A 205 -1.25 14.86 16.18
N ILE A 206 -0.81 16.11 15.96
CA ILE A 206 -0.63 17.09 17.04
C ILE A 206 -1.91 17.88 17.23
N ASN A 207 -2.45 17.85 18.45
CA ASN A 207 -3.55 18.73 18.84
C ASN A 207 -3.00 20.06 19.40
N LYS A 208 -3.51 21.20 18.91
CA LYS A 208 -3.10 22.55 19.34
C LYS A 208 -3.85 23.03 20.60
N GLU A 209 -4.98 22.42 20.94
CA GLU A 209 -5.92 22.93 21.95
C GLU A 209 -5.87 22.17 23.28
N GLY A 210 -4.74 21.53 23.61
CA GLY A 210 -4.56 20.85 24.90
C GLY A 210 -5.13 19.43 24.97
N GLY A 211 -5.65 18.89 23.87
CA GLY A 211 -5.95 17.46 23.74
C GLY A 211 -4.68 16.60 23.60
N VAL A 212 -4.82 15.29 23.84
CA VAL A 212 -3.71 14.33 23.71
C VAL A 212 -3.36 14.14 22.22
N SER A 213 -2.11 14.44 21.85
CA SER A 213 -1.57 14.07 20.54
C SER A 213 -1.52 12.54 20.44
N LYS A 214 -2.13 11.96 19.41
CA LYS A 214 -2.30 10.50 19.26
C LYS A 214 -2.01 10.06 17.84
N GLU A 215 -1.89 8.76 17.65
CA GLU A 215 -1.86 8.16 16.32
C GLU A 215 -3.09 8.55 15.51
N PHE A 216 -2.87 8.81 14.23
CA PHE A 216 -3.89 9.08 13.25
C PHE A 216 -3.75 8.08 12.13
N VAL A 217 -4.83 7.35 11.89
CA VAL A 217 -4.90 6.27 10.92
C VAL A 217 -5.58 6.83 9.67
N TRP A 218 -4.80 7.07 8.62
CA TRP A 218 -5.30 7.39 7.29
C TRP A 218 -5.82 6.12 6.63
N ARG A 219 -6.99 6.20 5.98
CA ARG A 219 -7.71 5.03 5.43
C ARG A 219 -8.32 5.35 4.08
N SER A 220 -8.22 4.40 3.16
CA SER A 220 -8.91 4.44 1.86
C SER A 220 -10.37 3.97 1.89
N TYR A 221 -10.85 3.52 3.04
CA TYR A 221 -12.17 2.90 3.26
C TYR A 221 -12.87 3.53 4.47
N ASP A 222 -14.20 3.41 4.50
CA ASP A 222 -15.04 3.97 5.55
C ASP A 222 -14.92 3.11 6.84
N ASN A 223 -14.87 3.78 8.00
CA ASN A 223 -14.73 3.17 9.33
C ASN A 223 -15.76 3.76 10.29
N ASP A 224 -17.01 3.81 9.84
CA ASP A 224 -18.15 4.41 10.55
C ASP A 224 -19.02 3.37 11.27
N PHE A 225 -18.88 2.09 10.91
CA PHE A 225 -19.73 1.00 11.37
C PHE A 225 -18.92 -0.24 11.70
N SER A 226 -19.30 -0.92 12.78
CA SER A 226 -18.84 -2.27 13.10
C SER A 226 -20.02 -3.15 13.49
N PRO A 227 -20.03 -4.42 13.06
CA PRO A 227 -20.97 -5.43 13.56
C PRO A 227 -20.94 -5.56 15.09
N LYS A 228 -19.84 -5.15 15.74
CA LYS A 228 -19.64 -5.17 17.21
C LYS A 228 -19.72 -3.78 17.84
N ALA A 229 -20.25 -2.76 17.15
CA ALA A 229 -20.32 -1.38 17.66
C ALA A 229 -21.10 -1.23 18.97
N HIS A 230 -22.01 -2.18 19.27
CA HIS A 230 -22.75 -2.23 20.54
C HIS A 230 -21.91 -2.70 21.73
N ASP A 231 -20.76 -3.36 21.51
CA ASP A 231 -19.81 -3.71 22.56
C ASP A 231 -18.72 -2.65 22.69
N SER A 232 -19.03 -1.61 23.46
CA SER A 232 -18.14 -0.48 23.73
C SER A 232 -16.81 -0.84 24.40
N ASN A 233 -16.67 -2.05 24.97
CA ASN A 233 -15.39 -2.52 25.52
C ASN A 233 -14.45 -3.10 24.44
N ILE A 234 -14.99 -3.42 23.25
CA ILE A 234 -14.27 -4.02 22.13
C ILE A 234 -14.03 -3.00 21.02
N TRP A 235 -15.01 -2.15 20.71
CA TRP A 235 -14.92 -1.16 19.63
C TRP A 235 -14.31 0.18 20.09
N ASN A 236 -13.01 0.37 19.85
CA ASN A 236 -12.31 1.64 20.10
C ASN A 236 -11.36 2.00 18.92
N PRO A 237 -11.91 2.39 17.76
CA PRO A 237 -11.11 2.73 16.58
C PRO A 237 -10.34 4.04 16.77
N SER A 238 -9.08 4.06 16.37
CA SER A 238 -8.31 5.30 16.25
C SER A 238 -8.95 6.15 15.15
N ASN A 239 -9.61 7.26 15.50
CA ASN A 239 -10.24 8.19 14.56
C ASN A 239 -11.20 7.54 13.54
N ALA A 240 -12.28 6.90 14.01
CA ALA A 240 -13.40 6.48 13.18
C ALA A 240 -13.97 7.64 12.34
N GLY A 241 -14.57 7.28 11.21
CA GLY A 241 -14.97 8.24 10.19
C GLY A 241 -15.03 7.62 8.80
N PRO A 242 -15.56 8.37 7.81
CA PRO A 242 -15.50 7.98 6.41
C PRO A 242 -14.05 7.93 5.91
N ALA A 243 -13.84 7.28 4.78
CA ALA A 243 -12.57 7.22 4.07
C ALA A 243 -12.04 8.63 3.83
N HIS A 244 -10.72 8.80 3.98
CA HIS A 244 -10.11 10.11 3.93
C HIS A 244 -9.97 10.59 2.49
N THR A 245 -10.45 11.80 2.22
CA THR A 245 -10.41 12.42 0.88
C THR A 245 -9.19 13.32 0.66
N ALA A 246 -8.25 13.36 1.63
CA ALA A 246 -6.97 14.03 1.45
C ALA A 246 -6.22 13.43 0.25
N ALA A 247 -5.47 14.25 -0.46
CA ALA A 247 -4.74 13.78 -1.63
C ALA A 247 -3.66 12.76 -1.21
N ILE A 248 -3.36 11.79 -2.08
CA ILE A 248 -2.42 10.72 -1.77
C ILE A 248 -1.05 11.29 -1.36
N TRP A 249 -0.55 12.31 -2.07
CA TRP A 249 0.73 12.95 -1.72
C TRP A 249 0.71 13.62 -0.33
N GLU A 250 -0.42 14.20 0.09
CA GLU A 250 -0.55 14.83 1.42
C GLU A 250 -0.44 13.79 2.52
N VAL A 251 -1.13 12.66 2.35
CA VAL A 251 -1.10 11.52 3.28
C VAL A 251 0.30 10.93 3.35
N ALA A 252 0.92 10.73 2.19
CA ALA A 252 2.27 10.21 2.10
C ALA A 252 3.30 11.14 2.76
N ARG A 253 3.16 12.46 2.57
CA ARG A 253 3.99 13.46 3.28
C ARG A 253 3.69 13.47 4.77
N ALA A 254 2.43 13.31 5.18
CA ALA A 254 2.05 13.26 6.59
C ALA A 254 2.65 12.07 7.32
N THR A 255 2.68 10.87 6.72
CA THR A 255 3.25 9.67 7.36
C THR A 255 4.77 9.69 7.41
N THR A 256 5.44 10.40 6.49
CA THR A 256 6.91 10.49 6.39
C THR A 256 7.53 11.76 6.99
N ALA A 257 6.72 12.65 7.59
CA ALA A 257 7.18 13.95 8.10
C ALA A 257 8.03 13.84 9.39
N ALA A 258 9.20 13.21 9.27
CA ALA A 258 10.07 12.87 10.38
C ALA A 258 10.72 14.13 10.96
N PRO A 259 10.68 14.34 12.30
CA PRO A 259 11.32 15.49 12.92
C PRO A 259 12.79 15.62 12.51
N ARG A 260 13.22 16.85 12.21
CA ARG A 260 14.54 17.23 11.66
C ARG A 260 14.81 16.87 10.20
N TYR A 261 14.14 15.87 9.64
CA TYR A 261 14.27 15.53 8.21
C TYR A 261 13.28 16.31 7.35
N PHE A 262 12.03 16.42 7.79
CA PHE A 262 10.96 17.06 7.05
C PHE A 262 10.15 17.98 7.95
N GLU A 263 9.67 19.08 7.37
CA GLU A 263 8.67 19.90 8.04
C GLU A 263 7.34 19.14 8.13
N SER A 264 6.70 19.30 9.27
CA SER A 264 5.33 18.84 9.51
C SER A 264 4.35 19.44 8.50
N ILE A 265 3.40 18.65 8.04
CA ILE A 265 2.33 19.10 7.14
C ILE A 265 1.06 19.45 7.93
N LYS A 266 0.23 20.34 7.39
CA LYS A 266 -1.08 20.69 7.96
C LYS A 266 -2.18 20.31 6.98
N ILE A 267 -3.05 19.39 7.37
CA ILE A 267 -4.20 18.91 6.57
C ILE A 267 -5.47 19.16 7.39
N ILE A 268 -6.46 19.82 6.80
CA ILE A 268 -7.77 20.13 7.42
C ILE A 268 -7.60 20.69 8.86
N GLY A 269 -6.78 21.75 9.01
CA GLY A 269 -6.58 22.40 10.31
C GLY A 269 -5.64 21.69 11.28
N ARG A 270 -5.34 20.40 11.08
CA ARG A 270 -4.55 19.55 11.98
C ARG A 270 -3.11 19.40 11.49
N LYS A 271 -2.16 19.37 12.42
CA LYS A 271 -0.72 19.25 12.13
C LYS A 271 -0.29 17.79 12.28
N PHE A 272 0.42 17.27 11.29
CA PHE A 272 0.88 15.89 11.23
C PHE A 272 2.41 15.80 11.20
N LEU A 273 2.91 14.76 11.87
CA LEU A 273 4.30 14.32 11.88
C LEU A 273 4.35 12.83 11.54
N ASP A 274 5.56 12.32 11.33
CA ASP A 274 5.80 10.92 11.04
C ASP A 274 5.16 9.97 12.08
N GLY A 275 4.53 8.91 11.58
CA GLY A 275 3.88 7.89 12.40
C GLY A 275 4.86 7.06 13.24
N GLY A 276 6.14 7.01 12.88
CA GLY A 276 7.20 6.34 13.65
C GLY A 276 7.36 6.90 15.06
N MET A 277 6.84 8.10 15.31
CA MET A 277 6.78 8.72 16.63
C MET A 277 5.76 8.06 17.58
N VAL A 278 4.80 7.31 17.05
CA VAL A 278 3.69 6.72 17.83
C VAL A 278 3.56 5.22 17.62
N ALA A 279 3.79 4.73 16.40
CA ALA A 279 3.67 3.33 16.04
C ALA A 279 4.54 3.03 14.80
N ASN A 280 5.85 2.87 15.01
CA ASN A 280 6.78 2.57 13.92
C ASN A 280 6.48 1.22 13.24
N ASN A 281 6.03 0.24 14.01
CA ASN A 281 5.43 -0.99 13.50
C ASN A 281 3.89 -0.86 13.57
N PRO A 282 3.17 -0.77 12.44
CA PRO A 282 1.72 -0.58 12.42
C PRO A 282 0.93 -1.87 12.66
N SER A 283 1.57 -3.02 12.89
CA SER A 283 0.89 -4.32 12.97
C SER A 283 -0.19 -4.38 14.05
N LEU A 284 0.05 -3.79 15.23
CA LEU A 284 -0.95 -3.78 16.30
C LEU A 284 -2.16 -2.92 15.94
N ILE A 285 -1.94 -1.77 15.30
CA ILE A 285 -3.02 -0.90 14.83
C ILE A 285 -3.83 -1.64 13.74
N ALA A 286 -3.15 -2.25 12.77
CA ALA A 286 -3.79 -2.96 11.67
C ALA A 286 -4.67 -4.12 12.16
N ILE A 287 -4.19 -4.98 13.07
CA ILE A 287 -5.00 -6.11 13.54
C ILE A 287 -6.18 -5.65 14.39
N ARG A 288 -6.02 -4.63 15.22
CA ARG A 288 -7.13 -4.07 16.00
C ARG A 288 -8.19 -3.49 15.08
N GLU A 289 -7.78 -2.70 14.11
CA GLU A 289 -8.65 -2.11 13.09
C GLU A 289 -9.46 -3.18 12.35
N ILE A 290 -8.81 -4.26 11.91
CA ILE A 290 -9.44 -5.32 11.13
C ILE A 290 -10.35 -6.19 12.00
N HIS A 291 -9.89 -6.57 13.20
CA HIS A 291 -10.72 -7.32 14.14
C HIS A 291 -11.96 -6.51 14.56
N ASN A 292 -11.79 -5.20 14.72
CA ASN A 292 -12.87 -4.28 15.02
C ASN A 292 -13.90 -4.23 13.87
N LEU A 293 -13.45 -4.11 12.61
CA LEU A 293 -14.34 -3.96 11.44
C LEU A 293 -15.07 -5.25 11.07
N HIS A 294 -14.36 -6.38 11.06
CA HIS A 294 -14.87 -7.64 10.53
C HIS A 294 -15.35 -8.58 11.61
N GLY A 295 -14.85 -8.45 12.84
CA GLY A 295 -15.16 -9.38 13.92
C GLY A 295 -14.59 -10.80 13.74
N LEU A 296 -13.85 -11.04 12.65
CA LEU A 296 -13.30 -12.33 12.22
C LEU A 296 -11.77 -12.36 12.33
N VAL A 297 -11.24 -13.58 12.49
CA VAL A 297 -9.80 -13.83 12.49
C VAL A 297 -9.26 -13.81 11.05
N PRO A 298 -8.12 -13.14 10.78
CA PRO A 298 -7.50 -13.12 9.45
C PRO A 298 -7.04 -14.52 8.97
N ALA A 299 -7.00 -14.72 7.65
CA ALA A 299 -6.43 -15.93 7.04
C ALA A 299 -4.90 -15.92 7.01
N LEU A 300 -4.31 -14.72 6.90
CA LEU A 300 -2.86 -14.52 6.77
C LEU A 300 -2.49 -13.13 7.29
N PHE A 301 -1.43 -13.03 8.07
CA PHE A 301 -0.87 -11.75 8.47
C PHE A 301 0.66 -11.76 8.40
N VAL A 302 1.19 -10.96 7.48
CA VAL A 302 2.62 -10.74 7.26
C VAL A 302 3.01 -9.33 7.71
N SER A 303 3.96 -9.24 8.62
CA SER A 303 4.59 -8.00 9.06
C SER A 303 6.05 -7.96 8.63
N ILE A 304 6.44 -6.94 7.87
CA ILE A 304 7.78 -6.78 7.31
C ILE A 304 8.46 -5.56 7.96
N GLY A 305 9.59 -5.81 8.61
CA GLY A 305 10.38 -4.78 9.28
C GLY A 305 11.55 -4.25 8.45
N THR A 306 12.22 -3.24 9.00
CA THR A 306 13.34 -2.50 8.37
C THR A 306 14.67 -2.69 9.09
N GLY A 307 14.87 -3.84 9.75
CA GLY A 307 16.07 -4.20 10.49
C GLY A 307 15.81 -4.41 11.99
N LEU A 308 16.34 -5.50 12.54
CA LEU A 308 16.33 -5.76 13.98
C LEU A 308 17.61 -5.26 14.62
N LYS A 309 17.48 -4.43 15.66
CA LYS A 309 18.57 -4.21 16.61
C LYS A 309 18.59 -5.39 17.58
N VAL A 310 19.54 -6.31 17.40
CA VAL A 310 19.77 -7.38 18.38
C VAL A 310 20.38 -6.72 19.62
N SER A 311 19.59 -6.56 20.69
CA SER A 311 20.12 -6.07 21.95
C SER A 311 21.15 -7.07 22.49
N ALA A 312 22.34 -6.60 22.84
CA ALA A 312 23.38 -7.37 23.54
C ALA A 312 22.98 -7.80 24.98
N ASP A 313 21.71 -7.57 25.37
CA ASP A 313 21.19 -7.73 26.72
C ASP A 313 20.76 -9.16 27.07
N THR A 314 20.84 -10.12 26.14
CA THR A 314 20.69 -11.55 26.48
C THR A 314 21.90 -12.09 27.27
N GLN A 315 22.90 -11.27 27.60
CA GLN A 315 24.10 -11.70 28.35
C GLN A 315 24.43 -10.93 29.63
N LYS A 316 23.66 -9.94 30.10
CA LYS A 316 23.98 -9.27 31.37
C LYS A 316 22.74 -8.99 32.21
N ASN A 317 22.42 -9.95 33.09
CA ASN A 317 21.78 -9.64 34.37
C ASN A 317 22.72 -8.72 35.16
N GLY A 318 22.39 -7.43 35.27
CA GLY A 318 23.17 -6.47 36.05
C GLY A 318 22.38 -5.21 36.34
N ALA A 319 22.12 -5.01 37.64
CA ALA A 319 21.43 -3.93 38.35
C ALA A 319 21.26 -2.55 37.66
N PRO A 320 20.16 -1.83 37.96
CA PRO A 320 19.90 -0.50 37.43
C PRO A 320 20.94 0.50 37.96
N LYS A 321 21.56 1.25 37.05
CA LYS A 321 22.42 2.40 37.42
C LYS A 321 21.54 3.62 37.69
N GLU A 322 21.60 4.10 38.92
CA GLU A 322 21.01 5.35 39.36
C GLU A 322 21.58 6.53 38.55
N ALA A 323 20.68 7.38 38.03
CA ALA A 323 21.05 8.60 37.32
C ALA A 323 21.26 9.75 38.34
N ASN A 324 22.51 10.16 38.54
CA ASN A 324 22.85 11.36 39.28
C ASN A 324 22.36 12.61 38.54
N GLY A 325 21.48 13.37 39.19
CA GLY A 325 20.94 14.63 38.69
C GLY A 325 21.85 15.82 39.01
N GLU A 326 22.12 16.65 38.00
CA GLU A 326 22.49 18.05 38.18
C GLU A 326 21.38 18.93 37.62
N ILE A 327 20.64 19.60 38.50
CA ILE A 327 19.65 20.62 38.14
C ILE A 327 20.35 21.99 38.21
N LYS A 328 20.65 22.59 37.05
CA LYS A 328 21.00 24.02 36.98
C LYS A 328 19.74 24.88 37.19
N SER A 329 19.81 25.76 38.18
CA SER A 329 18.75 26.67 38.62
C SER A 329 18.21 27.56 37.50
N LEU A 330 16.89 27.53 37.27
CA LEU A 330 16.18 28.38 36.30
C LEU A 330 15.53 29.60 36.97
N ARG A 331 15.77 30.79 36.40
CA ARG A 331 15.09 32.05 36.75
C ARG A 331 13.58 31.99 36.44
N ARG A 332 12.75 32.64 37.27
CA ARG A 332 11.28 32.69 37.18
C ARG A 332 10.80 33.28 35.83
N ALA A 333 9.78 32.67 35.22
CA ALA A 333 9.12 33.15 34.01
C ALA A 333 8.04 34.19 34.36
N ALA A 334 7.91 35.27 33.56
CA ALA A 334 7.09 36.43 33.88
C ALA A 334 5.66 36.39 33.29
N THR A 335 5.34 35.50 32.35
CA THR A 335 4.02 35.46 31.68
C THR A 335 3.49 34.03 31.47
N ARG A 336 2.16 33.88 31.35
CA ARG A 336 1.50 32.60 31.04
C ARG A 336 1.90 32.03 29.67
N ASP A 337 2.13 32.89 28.68
CA ASP A 337 2.55 32.47 27.33
C ASP A 337 3.99 31.96 27.30
N ASP A 338 4.89 32.53 28.11
CA ASP A 338 6.25 32.01 28.28
C ASP A 338 6.26 30.63 28.93
N VAL A 339 5.37 30.37 29.88
CA VAL A 339 5.24 29.04 30.50
C VAL A 339 4.75 28.03 29.46
N ARG A 340 3.76 28.39 28.63
CA ARG A 340 3.23 27.51 27.58
C ARG A 340 4.30 27.25 26.51
N ARG A 341 4.98 28.29 26.00
CA ARG A 341 6.11 28.14 25.07
C ARG A 341 7.24 27.31 25.67
N LYS A 342 7.59 27.49 26.94
CA LYS A 342 8.63 26.70 27.61
C LYS A 342 8.20 25.25 27.84
N GLN A 343 6.94 24.98 28.14
CA GLN A 343 6.42 23.60 28.20
C GLN A 343 6.41 22.95 26.82
N PHE A 344 5.98 23.67 25.77
CA PHE A 344 6.07 23.21 24.38
C PHE A 344 7.52 22.97 23.97
N LEU A 345 8.44 23.88 24.29
CA LEU A 345 9.86 23.76 23.95
C LEU A 345 10.55 22.65 24.76
N LYS A 346 10.21 22.47 26.04
CA LYS A 346 10.68 21.35 26.88
C LYS A 346 10.19 20.02 26.33
N LYS A 347 8.91 19.91 25.98
CA LYS A 347 8.32 18.74 25.31
C LYS A 347 8.98 18.49 23.96
N TYR A 348 9.27 19.53 23.17
CA TYR A 348 9.99 19.43 21.89
C TYR A 348 11.45 19.01 22.06
N ILE A 349 12.12 19.44 23.13
CA ILE A 349 13.50 19.05 23.46
C ILE A 349 13.54 17.60 23.96
N GLU A 350 12.58 17.18 24.79
CA GLU A 350 12.41 15.79 25.23
C GLU A 350 12.12 14.86 24.04
N ILE A 351 11.16 15.24 23.18
CA ILE A 351 10.93 14.60 21.88
C ILE A 351 12.24 14.53 21.08
N GLY A 352 13.00 15.63 21.04
CA GLY A 352 14.28 15.71 20.32
C GLY A 352 15.40 14.81 20.84
N LYS A 353 15.31 14.28 22.07
CA LYS A 353 16.30 13.36 22.65
C LYS A 353 15.94 11.89 22.44
N GLU A 354 14.66 11.53 22.44
CA GLU A 354 14.21 10.13 22.41
C GLU A 354 13.56 9.68 21.08
N TRP A 355 13.20 10.61 20.19
CA TRP A 355 12.51 10.27 18.93
C TRP A 355 13.24 9.24 18.06
N LYS A 356 14.59 9.26 18.04
CA LYS A 356 15.38 8.28 17.29
C LYS A 356 15.13 6.85 17.77
N ASN A 357 14.88 6.66 19.07
CA ASN A 357 14.57 5.35 19.62
C ASN A 357 13.17 4.91 19.19
N TRP A 358 12.18 5.82 19.20
CA TRP A 358 10.81 5.50 18.78
C TRP A 358 10.71 5.19 17.29
N MET A 359 11.44 5.92 16.44
CA MET A 359 11.50 5.66 15.00
C MET A 359 12.32 4.42 14.60
N VAL A 360 12.87 3.70 15.58
CA VAL A 360 13.66 2.48 15.36
C VAL A 360 13.11 1.29 16.16
N ASP A 361 12.32 1.52 17.21
CA ASP A 361 11.67 0.45 17.98
C ASP A 361 10.46 -0.10 17.25
N CYS A 362 10.62 -1.30 16.69
CA CYS A 362 9.55 -2.06 16.05
C CYS A 362 9.06 -3.25 16.87
N GLU A 363 9.67 -3.53 18.02
CA GLU A 363 9.52 -4.79 18.75
C GLU A 363 8.84 -4.61 20.12
N GLY A 364 8.81 -3.39 20.67
CA GLY A 364 8.23 -3.04 21.97
C GLY A 364 6.72 -3.31 22.13
N MET A 365 6.12 -2.74 23.19
CA MET A 365 4.70 -3.00 23.55
C MET A 365 3.71 -2.60 22.46
N ASN A 366 4.03 -1.58 21.67
CA ASN A 366 3.24 -1.16 20.51
C ASN A 366 3.73 -1.78 19.19
N GLY A 367 4.82 -2.55 19.23
CA GLY A 367 5.41 -3.25 18.09
C GLY A 367 5.15 -4.75 18.16
N THR A 368 6.18 -5.57 17.89
CA THR A 368 6.04 -7.03 17.70
C THR A 368 5.38 -7.76 18.87
N ASN A 369 5.72 -7.37 20.10
CA ASN A 369 5.16 -8.03 21.28
C ASN A 369 3.68 -7.73 21.45
N GLY A 370 3.25 -6.49 21.17
CA GLY A 370 1.87 -6.05 21.26
C GLY A 370 0.95 -6.77 20.29
N TRP A 371 1.28 -6.78 18.98
CA TRP A 371 0.42 -7.43 17.98
C TRP A 371 0.35 -8.94 18.20
N ARG A 372 1.47 -9.63 18.49
CA ARG A 372 1.44 -11.07 18.82
C ARG A 372 0.59 -11.36 20.06
N GLY A 373 0.65 -10.49 21.07
CA GLY A 373 -0.22 -10.56 22.24
C GLY A 373 -1.70 -10.46 21.87
N HIS A 374 -2.06 -9.50 21.02
CA HIS A 374 -3.43 -9.34 20.54
C HIS A 374 -3.89 -10.53 19.69
N CYS A 375 -3.05 -11.02 18.77
CA CYS A 375 -3.36 -12.20 17.97
C CYS A 375 -3.64 -13.43 18.84
N ARG A 376 -2.84 -13.67 19.89
CA ARG A 376 -3.12 -14.74 20.87
C ARG A 376 -4.46 -14.54 21.58
N ALA A 377 -4.80 -13.31 21.95
CA ALA A 377 -6.06 -13.01 22.63
C ALA A 377 -7.30 -13.30 21.77
N ILE A 378 -7.18 -13.17 20.44
CA ILE A 378 -8.24 -13.53 19.48
C ILE A 378 -8.07 -14.95 18.91
N GLN A 379 -7.26 -15.80 19.54
CA GLN A 379 -6.97 -17.18 19.11
C GLN A 379 -6.38 -17.30 17.69
N PHE A 380 -5.73 -16.25 17.20
CA PHE A 380 -5.01 -16.25 15.93
C PHE A 380 -3.54 -16.62 16.16
N THR A 381 -3.21 -17.90 16.00
CA THR A 381 -1.87 -18.44 16.28
C THR A 381 -1.13 -18.99 15.06
N GLU A 382 -1.84 -19.19 13.95
CA GLU A 382 -1.29 -19.72 12.69
C GLU A 382 -1.22 -18.65 11.61
N HIS A 383 -0.41 -18.90 10.57
CA HIS A 383 -0.25 -17.98 9.43
C HIS A 383 0.11 -16.52 9.82
N LEU A 384 0.84 -16.38 10.92
CA LEU A 384 1.28 -15.13 11.53
C LEU A 384 2.80 -14.97 11.40
N TYR A 385 3.27 -14.11 10.50
CA TYR A 385 4.70 -14.02 10.16
C TYR A 385 5.28 -12.63 10.40
N ARG A 386 6.43 -12.58 11.08
CA ARG A 386 7.27 -11.39 11.20
C ARG A 386 8.56 -11.65 10.46
N LEU A 387 8.78 -10.91 9.37
CA LEU A 387 10.02 -10.91 8.61
C LEU A 387 10.76 -9.62 8.93
N ASN A 388 11.94 -9.71 9.53
CA ASN A 388 12.71 -8.53 9.86
C ASN A 388 14.20 -8.88 9.76
N VAL A 389 14.92 -8.19 8.87
CA VAL A 389 16.31 -8.52 8.54
C VAL A 389 17.18 -8.40 9.78
N GLU A 390 17.77 -9.52 10.19
CA GLU A 390 18.74 -9.59 11.27
C GLU A 390 20.12 -9.12 10.80
N GLY A 391 21.03 -8.81 11.73
CA GLY A 391 22.38 -8.35 11.41
C GLY A 391 22.50 -6.83 11.41
N ASN A 392 23.27 -6.27 10.47
CA ASN A 392 23.69 -4.87 10.53
C ASN A 392 22.75 -3.91 9.79
N LEU A 393 21.62 -4.36 9.23
CA LEU A 393 20.68 -3.46 8.54
C LEU A 393 20.19 -2.32 9.47
N HIS A 394 20.01 -2.61 10.76
CA HIS A 394 19.55 -1.62 11.74
C HIS A 394 20.57 -0.49 12.00
N SER A 395 21.85 -0.68 11.66
CA SER A 395 22.92 0.31 11.92
C SER A 395 22.96 1.42 10.86
N ILE A 396 22.30 1.21 9.72
CA ILE A 396 22.19 2.22 8.67
C ILE A 396 21.33 3.39 9.18
N PRO A 397 21.84 4.64 9.11
CA PRO A 397 21.03 5.84 9.35
C PRO A 397 19.78 5.91 8.45
N LEU A 398 18.72 6.55 8.92
CA LEU A 398 17.46 6.64 8.18
C LEU A 398 17.59 7.39 6.84
N ASP A 399 18.58 8.27 6.74
CA ASP A 399 18.92 9.16 5.63
C ASP A 399 20.21 8.75 4.90
N ASP A 400 20.74 7.56 5.15
CA ASP A 400 21.95 7.11 4.47
C ASP A 400 21.69 6.94 2.97
N TRP A 401 22.44 7.64 2.14
CA TRP A 401 22.35 7.55 0.68
C TRP A 401 23.71 7.79 0.05
N ARG A 402 24.51 6.72 -0.06
CA ARG A 402 25.90 6.80 -0.54
C ARG A 402 26.10 5.99 -1.81
N PRO A 403 26.85 6.48 -2.81
CA PRO A 403 27.28 7.88 -2.96
C PRO A 403 26.07 8.83 -3.06
N SER A 404 26.25 10.08 -2.67
CA SER A 404 25.16 11.05 -2.49
C SER A 404 24.23 11.21 -3.69
N ASN A 405 24.73 11.00 -4.90
CA ASN A 405 24.01 11.14 -6.17
C ASN A 405 23.27 9.87 -6.64
N THR A 406 23.65 8.67 -6.17
CA THR A 406 23.10 7.40 -6.67
C THR A 406 22.57 6.46 -5.59
N GLY A 407 23.06 6.58 -4.35
CA GLY A 407 22.73 5.68 -3.24
C GLY A 407 23.22 4.24 -3.43
N GLU A 408 24.05 3.99 -4.44
CA GLU A 408 24.41 2.65 -4.89
C GLU A 408 25.09 1.80 -3.81
N GLU A 409 26.02 2.36 -3.03
CA GLU A 409 26.68 1.67 -1.91
C GLU A 409 25.68 1.34 -0.80
N THR A 410 24.81 2.28 -0.44
CA THR A 410 23.79 2.03 0.60
C THR A 410 22.80 0.95 0.15
N LEU A 411 22.29 1.05 -1.08
CA LEU A 411 21.37 0.07 -1.64
C LEU A 411 22.02 -1.32 -1.75
N LYS A 412 23.27 -1.39 -2.23
CA LYS A 412 24.03 -2.63 -2.30
C LYS A 412 24.21 -3.27 -0.93
N PHE A 413 24.54 -2.49 0.09
CA PHE A 413 24.66 -3.00 1.45
C PHE A 413 23.32 -3.54 1.97
N ILE A 414 22.21 -2.84 1.72
CA ILE A 414 20.86 -3.32 2.05
C ILE A 414 20.55 -4.63 1.33
N GLU A 415 20.86 -4.73 0.03
CA GLU A 415 20.66 -5.93 -0.78
C GLU A 415 21.46 -7.11 -0.24
N ASP A 416 22.74 -6.90 0.10
CA ASP A 416 23.62 -7.96 0.61
C ASP A 416 23.14 -8.48 1.98
N GLN A 417 22.75 -7.58 2.90
CA GLN A 417 22.17 -7.98 4.19
C GLN A 417 20.83 -8.72 4.01
N THR A 418 19.99 -8.26 3.08
CA THR A 418 18.70 -8.89 2.81
C THR A 418 18.88 -10.28 2.17
N LYS A 419 19.82 -10.42 1.23
CA LYS A 419 20.16 -11.71 0.60
C LYS A 419 20.64 -12.73 1.65
N GLN A 420 21.49 -12.32 2.58
CA GLN A 420 21.94 -13.18 3.68
C GLN A 420 20.78 -13.65 4.56
N TYR A 421 19.87 -12.74 4.93
CA TYR A 421 18.68 -13.09 5.70
C TYR A 421 17.75 -14.06 4.94
N LEU A 422 17.53 -13.81 3.66
CA LEU A 422 16.70 -14.67 2.78
C LEU A 422 17.27 -16.07 2.58
N ALA A 423 18.58 -16.25 2.72
CA ALA A 423 19.24 -17.56 2.66
C ALA A 423 18.97 -18.43 3.90
N GLY A 424 18.42 -17.85 4.98
CA GLY A 424 18.09 -18.60 6.19
C GLY A 424 16.98 -19.64 5.94
N PRO A 425 17.14 -20.90 6.39
CA PRO A 425 16.18 -21.98 6.11
C PRO A 425 14.78 -21.67 6.67
N ARG A 426 14.71 -21.12 7.89
CA ARG A 426 13.46 -20.70 8.54
C ARG A 426 12.76 -19.58 7.76
N VAL A 427 13.52 -18.63 7.20
CA VAL A 427 12.97 -17.52 6.41
C VAL A 427 12.42 -18.04 5.09
N SER A 428 13.15 -18.94 4.42
CA SER A 428 12.71 -19.61 3.19
C SER A 428 11.43 -20.43 3.39
N GLU A 429 11.33 -21.12 4.54
CA GLU A 429 10.11 -21.83 4.95
C GLU A 429 8.94 -20.86 5.14
N TYR A 430 9.12 -19.78 5.90
CA TYR A 430 8.09 -18.76 6.11
C TYR A 430 7.61 -18.16 4.80
N ILE A 431 8.52 -17.79 3.90
CA ILE A 431 8.17 -17.26 2.57
C ILE A 431 7.34 -18.27 1.77
N THR A 432 7.70 -19.56 1.84
CA THR A 432 6.93 -20.61 1.16
C THR A 432 5.54 -20.76 1.76
N LEU A 433 5.40 -20.74 3.08
CA LEU A 433 4.10 -20.85 3.76
C LEU A 433 3.20 -19.63 3.51
N ILE A 434 3.78 -18.42 3.52
CA ILE A 434 3.11 -17.17 3.16
C ILE A 434 2.58 -17.28 1.73
N ALA A 435 3.45 -17.61 0.78
CA ALA A 435 3.09 -17.67 -0.63
C ALA A 435 2.00 -18.72 -0.91
N LYS A 436 2.09 -19.91 -0.27
CA LYS A 436 1.06 -20.95 -0.38
C LYS A 436 -0.30 -20.43 0.11
N LYS A 437 -0.36 -19.83 1.29
CA LYS A 437 -1.63 -19.34 1.85
C LYS A 437 -2.20 -18.18 1.03
N ALA A 438 -1.34 -17.28 0.56
CA ALA A 438 -1.74 -16.17 -0.30
C ALA A 438 -2.34 -16.67 -1.64
N VAL A 439 -1.68 -17.63 -2.30
CA VAL A 439 -2.17 -18.24 -3.55
C VAL A 439 -3.47 -19.01 -3.33
N GLU A 440 -3.57 -19.78 -2.25
CA GLU A 440 -4.79 -20.50 -1.87
C GLU A 440 -5.99 -19.55 -1.77
N VAL A 441 -5.86 -18.49 -0.96
CA VAL A 441 -6.92 -17.49 -0.74
C VAL A 441 -7.26 -16.78 -2.05
N ARG A 442 -6.25 -16.32 -2.80
CA ARG A 442 -6.45 -15.64 -4.09
C ARG A 442 -7.21 -16.54 -5.07
N ARG A 443 -6.84 -17.80 -5.22
CA ARG A 443 -7.48 -18.74 -6.16
C ARG A 443 -8.92 -19.04 -5.79
N GLN A 444 -9.20 -19.24 -4.50
CA GLN A 444 -10.58 -19.39 -4.03
C GLN A 444 -11.43 -18.15 -4.35
N ARG A 445 -10.86 -16.96 -4.21
CA ARG A 445 -11.54 -15.70 -4.57
C ARG A 445 -11.69 -15.53 -6.07
N ALA A 446 -10.68 -15.86 -6.86
CA ALA A 446 -10.69 -15.78 -8.32
C ALA A 446 -11.79 -16.65 -8.96
N ALA A 447 -12.27 -17.67 -8.25
CA ALA A 447 -13.43 -18.45 -8.66
C ALA A 447 -14.78 -17.71 -8.49
N THR A 448 -14.83 -16.59 -7.77
CA THR A 448 -16.05 -15.84 -7.47
C THR A 448 -16.23 -14.61 -8.38
N GLU A 449 -17.48 -14.17 -8.57
CA GLU A 449 -17.78 -12.94 -9.33
C GLU A 449 -17.19 -11.66 -8.69
N GLN A 450 -17.04 -11.65 -7.36
CA GLN A 450 -16.50 -10.52 -6.62
C GLN A 450 -15.03 -10.23 -6.98
N TRP A 451 -14.29 -11.24 -7.45
CA TRP A 451 -12.92 -11.07 -7.89
C TRP A 451 -12.78 -10.07 -9.03
N GLU A 452 -13.69 -10.10 -9.99
CA GLU A 452 -13.65 -9.20 -11.14
C GLU A 452 -13.66 -7.75 -10.67
N ARG A 453 -14.48 -7.43 -9.67
CA ARG A 453 -14.54 -6.10 -9.08
C ARG A 453 -13.28 -5.78 -8.28
N PHE A 454 -12.84 -6.70 -7.43
CA PHE A 454 -11.70 -6.49 -6.53
C PHE A 454 -10.36 -6.35 -7.27
N ALA A 455 -10.16 -7.15 -8.32
CA ALA A 455 -8.93 -7.21 -9.10
C ALA A 455 -8.98 -6.28 -10.32
N VAL A 456 -10.13 -6.08 -10.94
CA VAL A 456 -10.24 -5.41 -12.25
C VAL A 456 -11.28 -4.27 -12.19
N GLU A 457 -11.04 -3.11 -12.82
CA GLU A 457 -12.04 -2.03 -12.90
C GLU A 457 -13.15 -2.38 -13.91
N VAL A 458 -13.79 -3.55 -13.75
CA VAL A 458 -14.89 -3.98 -14.61
C VAL A 458 -16.11 -3.11 -14.35
N VAL A 459 -16.70 -2.62 -15.44
CA VAL A 459 -18.02 -2.03 -15.50
C VAL A 459 -18.83 -2.85 -16.50
N TYR A 460 -20.08 -3.17 -16.16
CA TYR A 460 -20.94 -3.93 -17.05
C TYR A 460 -21.86 -2.98 -17.81
N ARG A 461 -21.99 -3.17 -19.11
CA ARG A 461 -22.91 -2.41 -19.97
C ARG A 461 -23.91 -3.34 -20.61
N CYS A 462 -25.19 -3.02 -20.45
CA CYS A 462 -26.21 -3.78 -21.17
C CYS A 462 -26.11 -3.45 -22.68
N PRO A 463 -25.97 -4.44 -23.57
CA PRO A 463 -25.84 -4.20 -25.01
C PRO A 463 -27.14 -3.73 -25.67
N ASP A 464 -28.29 -4.00 -25.05
CA ASP A 464 -29.60 -3.65 -25.63
C ASP A 464 -30.22 -2.37 -25.02
N CYS A 465 -29.57 -1.76 -24.02
CA CYS A 465 -30.06 -0.56 -23.36
C CYS A 465 -29.03 0.58 -23.49
N ASP A 466 -29.47 1.73 -23.98
CA ASP A 466 -28.61 2.90 -24.08
C ASP A 466 -28.15 3.39 -22.70
N ASN A 467 -26.82 3.47 -22.53
CA ASN A 467 -26.12 4.20 -21.46
C ASN A 467 -26.33 3.76 -19.99
N LYS A 468 -26.79 2.53 -19.72
CA LYS A 468 -26.80 2.01 -18.34
C LYS A 468 -25.53 1.22 -18.02
N ASN A 469 -24.70 1.80 -17.14
CA ASN A 469 -23.56 1.13 -16.52
C ASN A 469 -23.99 0.46 -15.21
N TYR A 470 -23.59 -0.78 -15.01
CA TYR A 470 -23.76 -1.53 -13.78
C TYR A 470 -22.39 -1.79 -13.15
N ASP A 471 -22.32 -1.57 -11.85
CA ASP A 471 -21.11 -1.74 -11.05
C ASP A 471 -20.92 -3.17 -10.55
N THR A 472 -21.89 -4.08 -10.75
CA THR A 472 -21.76 -5.51 -10.45
C THR A 472 -22.41 -6.37 -11.52
N ARG A 473 -21.90 -7.59 -11.67
CA ARG A 473 -22.50 -8.63 -12.52
C ARG A 473 -23.93 -8.94 -12.07
N ALA A 474 -24.15 -9.05 -10.75
CA ALA A 474 -25.46 -9.30 -10.17
C ALA A 474 -26.50 -8.23 -10.52
N LYS A 475 -26.13 -6.94 -10.48
CA LYS A 475 -27.03 -5.85 -10.90
C LYS A 475 -27.34 -5.90 -12.40
N LEU A 476 -26.37 -6.25 -13.25
CA LEU A 476 -26.66 -6.47 -14.67
C LEU A 476 -27.56 -7.69 -14.87
N ARG A 477 -27.32 -8.78 -14.15
CA ARG A 477 -28.17 -9.99 -14.17
C ARG A 477 -29.61 -9.64 -13.80
N GLU A 478 -29.80 -8.94 -12.68
CA GLU A 478 -31.10 -8.48 -12.24
C GLU A 478 -31.79 -7.59 -13.28
N HIS A 479 -31.05 -6.69 -13.93
CA HIS A 479 -31.57 -5.88 -15.02
C HIS A 479 -32.03 -6.71 -16.23
N LEU A 480 -31.23 -7.68 -16.69
CA LEU A 480 -31.58 -8.54 -17.83
C LEU A 480 -32.77 -9.47 -17.54
N GLN A 481 -32.95 -9.86 -16.28
CA GLN A 481 -34.02 -10.77 -15.86
C GLN A 481 -35.32 -10.06 -15.49
N LYS A 482 -35.22 -8.93 -14.78
CA LYS A 482 -36.38 -8.27 -14.12
C LYS A 482 -36.60 -6.85 -14.61
N GLY A 483 -35.63 -6.24 -15.28
CA GLY A 483 -35.68 -4.86 -15.77
C GLY A 483 -36.89 -4.61 -16.68
N THR A 484 -37.44 -3.40 -16.57
CA THR A 484 -38.59 -2.96 -17.36
C THR A 484 -38.25 -2.84 -18.84
N GLU A 485 -37.01 -2.47 -19.17
CA GLU A 485 -36.51 -2.39 -20.54
C GLU A 485 -36.45 -3.76 -21.22
N HIS A 486 -36.23 -4.82 -20.45
CA HIS A 486 -36.13 -6.20 -20.95
C HIS A 486 -37.44 -6.99 -20.84
N ARG A 487 -38.59 -6.34 -20.60
CA ARG A 487 -39.86 -7.04 -20.34
C ARG A 487 -40.29 -8.00 -21.46
N ARG A 488 -39.90 -7.72 -22.72
CA ARG A 488 -40.23 -8.54 -23.90
C ARG A 488 -39.19 -9.61 -24.24
N ASN A 489 -38.00 -9.54 -23.64
CA ASN A 489 -36.85 -10.40 -23.91
C ASN A 489 -36.11 -10.76 -22.60
N ARG A 490 -36.88 -11.04 -21.54
CA ARG A 490 -36.31 -11.44 -20.24
C ARG A 490 -35.50 -12.71 -20.43
N MET A 491 -34.27 -12.70 -19.95
CA MET A 491 -33.42 -13.87 -19.99
C MET A 491 -33.71 -14.74 -18.77
N ALA A 492 -33.86 -16.05 -18.96
CA ALA A 492 -33.88 -17.01 -17.87
C ALA A 492 -32.44 -17.36 -17.45
N ASP A 493 -32.30 -17.95 -16.26
CA ASP A 493 -31.02 -18.56 -15.85
C ASP A 493 -30.61 -19.62 -16.87
N GLY A 494 -29.35 -19.59 -17.30
CA GLY A 494 -28.83 -20.51 -18.30
C GLY A 494 -27.61 -19.97 -19.03
N ARG A 495 -27.11 -20.77 -19.98
CA ARG A 495 -25.89 -20.47 -20.74
C ARG A 495 -25.97 -19.11 -21.47
N GLU A 496 -27.11 -18.81 -22.09
CA GLU A 496 -27.30 -17.58 -22.87
C GLU A 496 -27.15 -16.31 -22.01
N LEU A 497 -27.71 -16.32 -20.79
CA LEU A 497 -27.56 -15.22 -19.84
C LEU A 497 -26.10 -15.05 -19.43
N GLU A 498 -25.40 -16.14 -19.12
CA GLU A 498 -24.00 -16.11 -18.72
C GLU A 498 -23.08 -15.62 -19.86
N GLU A 499 -23.32 -16.05 -21.10
CA GLU A 499 -22.63 -15.55 -22.29
C GLU A 499 -22.85 -14.05 -22.49
N LYS A 500 -24.09 -13.58 -22.32
CA LYS A 500 -24.40 -12.14 -22.45
C LYS A 500 -23.78 -11.31 -21.35
N LEU A 501 -23.82 -11.77 -20.11
CA LEU A 501 -23.14 -11.13 -18.99
C LEU A 501 -21.62 -11.07 -19.20
N ASN A 502 -21.02 -12.06 -19.89
CA ASN A 502 -19.60 -12.06 -20.25
C ASN A 502 -19.30 -11.04 -21.36
N ALA A 503 -20.10 -11.02 -22.42
CA ALA A 503 -19.96 -10.06 -23.51
C ALA A 503 -20.20 -8.60 -23.07
N SER A 504 -20.96 -8.41 -21.99
CA SER A 504 -21.29 -7.10 -21.42
C SER A 504 -20.19 -6.52 -20.53
N ARG A 505 -19.07 -7.22 -20.33
CA ARG A 505 -17.94 -6.76 -19.52
C ARG A 505 -17.18 -5.69 -20.31
N THR A 506 -17.08 -4.49 -19.76
CA THR A 506 -16.13 -3.48 -20.23
C THR A 506 -15.13 -3.25 -19.12
N ILE A 507 -13.88 -3.60 -19.37
CA ILE A 507 -12.82 -3.17 -18.47
C ILE A 507 -12.49 -1.72 -18.84
N LYS A 508 -12.43 -0.82 -17.84
CA LYS A 508 -11.97 0.53 -18.12
C LYS A 508 -10.55 0.46 -18.68
N PRO A 509 -10.30 1.00 -19.90
CA PRO A 509 -8.95 1.09 -20.44
C PRO A 509 -8.10 1.96 -19.52
N ASP A 510 -6.78 1.73 -19.56
CA ASP A 510 -5.78 2.52 -18.83
C ASP A 510 -6.08 4.02 -18.99
N ARG A 511 -6.08 4.76 -17.88
CA ARG A 511 -6.12 6.22 -17.99
C ARG A 511 -4.83 6.64 -18.69
N PRO A 512 -4.91 7.39 -19.80
CA PRO A 512 -3.70 7.93 -20.40
C PRO A 512 -3.02 8.81 -19.35
N VAL A 513 -1.73 8.57 -19.12
CA VAL A 513 -0.90 9.53 -18.39
C VAL A 513 -0.92 10.80 -19.23
N GLU A 514 -1.62 11.82 -18.74
CA GLU A 514 -1.44 13.16 -19.27
C GLU A 514 0.02 13.52 -19.00
N THR A 515 0.86 13.37 -20.02
CA THR A 515 2.20 13.92 -20.03
C THR A 515 2.03 15.43 -20.02
N GLY A 516 2.06 15.99 -18.81
CA GLY A 516 2.01 17.43 -18.60
C GLY A 516 3.05 18.12 -19.48
N ARG A 517 2.59 19.10 -20.26
CA ARG A 517 3.42 20.03 -21.02
C ARG A 517 4.26 20.92 -20.13
#